data_AF-A0A972LU91-F1
#
_entry.id   AF-A0A972LU91-F1
#
_cell.length_a   1.000
_cell.length_b   1.000
_cell.length_c   1.000
_cell.angle_alpha   90.00
_cell.angle_beta   90.00
_cell.angle_gamma   90.00
#
_symmetry.space_group_name_H-M   'P 1'
#
loop_
_entity.id
_entity.type
_entity.pdbx_description
1 polymer ?
#
loop_
_entity_poly.entity_id
_entity_poly.type
_entity_poly.pdbx_seq_one_letter_code
_entity_poly.pdbx_strand_id
1 'polypeptide(L)' 'MSKAMTIGGMVVAALLVTMFGVDFFTDIPFGAESKMMNIGAITAGAILGYISFSTFREQK' A
#
# COMPACT_ATOMS: atom_id res chain seq x y z
N MET A 1 2.36 16.50 -11.47
CA MET A 1 2.72 16.10 -10.09
C MET A 1 4.19 16.42 -9.83
N SER A 2 4.62 16.58 -8.59
CA SER A 2 6.05 16.60 -8.26
C SER A 2 6.55 15.16 -8.15
N LYS A 3 7.75 14.86 -8.66
CA LYS A 3 8.41 13.54 -8.49
C LYS A 3 8.48 13.11 -7.02
N ALA A 4 8.61 14.07 -6.10
CA ALA A 4 8.62 13.78 -4.67
C ALA A 4 7.27 13.22 -4.18
N MET A 5 6.16 13.69 -4.73
CA MET A 5 4.81 13.27 -4.31
C MET A 5 4.48 11.86 -4.79
N THR A 6 4.94 11.48 -5.99
CA THR A 6 4.76 10.11 -6.52
C THR A 6 5.64 9.10 -5.79
N ILE A 7 6.87 9.48 -5.42
CA ILE A 7 7.73 8.65 -4.55
C ILE A 7 7.09 8.47 -3.18
N GLY A 8 6.58 9.55 -2.57
CA GLY A 8 5.85 9.47 -1.31
C GLY A 8 4.67 8.50 -1.37
N GLY A 9 3.86 8.58 -2.44
CA GLY A 9 2.75 7.66 -2.68
C GLY A 9 3.19 6.19 -2.81
N MET A 10 4.29 5.92 -3.50
CA MET A 10 4.85 4.56 -3.61
C MET A 10 5.36 4.03 -2.27
N VAL A 11 6.01 4.87 -1.46
CA VAL A 11 6.51 4.46 -0.12
C VAL A 11 5.34 4.13 0.80
N VAL A 12 4.31 4.98 0.85
CA VAL A 12 3.11 4.73 1.66
C VAL A 12 2.38 3.46 1.21
N ALA A 13 2.24 3.26 -0.11
CA ALA A 13 1.66 2.03 -0.65
C ALA A 13 2.44 0.78 -0.23
N ALA A 14 3.78 0.81 -0.31
CA ALA A 14 4.64 -0.29 0.11
C ALA A 14 4.50 -0.60 1.61
N LEU A 15 4.47 0.44 2.46
CA LEU A 15 4.25 0.28 3.89
C LEU A 15 2.88 -0.32 4.21
N LEU A 16 1.81 0.15 3.55
CA LEU A 16 0.46 -0.39 3.74
C LEU A 16 0.37 -1.87 3.37
N VAL A 17 0.84 -2.23 2.17
CA VAL A 17 0.80 -3.62 1.70
C VAL A 17 1.65 -4.52 2.60
N THR A 18 2.82 -4.04 3.05
CA THR A 18 3.68 -4.81 3.96
C THR A 18 3.02 -4.99 5.31
N MET A 19 2.50 -3.92 5.92
CA MET A 19 1.96 -3.95 7.27
C MET A 19 0.68 -4.79 7.35
N PHE A 20 -0.27 -4.59 6.43
CA PHE A 20 -1.51 -5.37 6.37
C PHE A 20 -1.28 -6.77 5.80
N GLY A 21 -0.27 -6.96 4.95
CA GLY A 21 0.16 -8.28 4.50
C GLY A 21 0.72 -9.11 5.66
N VAL A 22 1.60 -8.54 6.47
CA VAL A 22 2.12 -9.18 7.69
C VAL A 22 1.00 -9.44 8.69
N ASP A 23 0.10 -8.48 8.91
CA ASP A 23 -1.06 -8.66 9.79
C ASP A 23 -1.96 -9.81 9.32
N PHE A 24 -2.14 -9.99 8.02
CA PHE A 24 -2.93 -11.09 7.46
C PHE A 24 -2.35 -12.49 7.74
N PHE A 25 -1.03 -12.61 7.87
CA PHE A 25 -0.36 -13.91 8.13
C PHE A 25 -0.02 -14.16 9.60
N THR A 26 0.14 -13.10 10.40
CA THR A 26 0.68 -13.21 11.77
C THR A 26 -0.24 -12.65 12.84
N ASP A 27 -1.37 -12.04 12.46
CA ASP A 27 -2.33 -11.36 13.34
C ASP A 27 -1.69 -10.25 14.21
N ILE A 28 -0.51 -9.77 13.84
CA ILE A 28 0.24 -8.69 14.49
C ILE A 28 0.47 -7.63 13.41
N PRO A 29 0.12 -6.34 13.64
CA PRO A 29 -0.16 -5.67 14.91
C PRO A 29 -1.65 -5.40 15.26
N PHE A 30 -2.60 -5.76 14.41
CA PHE A 30 -4.03 -5.40 14.54
C PHE A 30 -4.93 -6.55 15.03
N GLY A 31 -4.38 -7.73 15.33
CA GLY A 31 -5.12 -8.85 15.93
C GLY A 31 -6.04 -9.60 14.98
N ALA A 32 -6.03 -9.29 13.68
CA ALA A 32 -6.81 -9.91 12.60
C ALA A 32 -8.29 -10.20 12.88
N GLU A 33 -8.96 -9.45 13.78
CA GLU A 33 -10.39 -9.65 14.08
C GLU A 33 -11.25 -9.52 12.82
N SER A 34 -10.78 -8.77 11.82
CA SER A 34 -11.40 -8.69 10.49
C SER A 34 -10.38 -8.91 9.37
N LYS A 35 -10.25 -10.15 8.90
CA LYS A 35 -9.48 -10.47 7.68
C LYS A 35 -9.93 -9.68 6.45
N MET A 36 -11.20 -9.24 6.44
CA MET A 36 -11.77 -8.42 5.37
C MET A 36 -11.16 -7.01 5.34
N MET A 37 -10.81 -6.45 6.51
CA MET A 37 -10.08 -5.19 6.61
C MET A 37 -8.70 -5.29 5.97
N ASN A 38 -7.97 -6.37 6.26
CA ASN A 38 -6.62 -6.59 5.72
C ASN A 38 -6.64 -6.73 4.20
N ILE A 39 -7.60 -7.50 3.66
CA ILE A 39 -7.78 -7.65 2.21
C ILE A 39 -8.10 -6.30 1.56
N GLY A 40 -8.99 -5.50 2.16
CA GLY A 40 -9.32 -4.17 1.67
C GLY A 40 -8.11 -3.23 1.66
N ALA A 41 -7.35 -3.21 2.75
CA ALA A 41 -6.16 -2.37 2.89
C ALA A 41 -5.03 -2.78 1.93
N ILE A 42 -4.79 -4.08 1.75
CA ILE A 42 -3.82 -4.60 0.76
C ILE A 42 -4.26 -4.20 -0.65
N THR A 43 -5.54 -4.35 -0.98
CA THR A 43 -6.07 -4.01 -2.32
C THR A 43 -5.93 -2.51 -2.60
N ALA A 44 -6.31 -1.66 -1.64
CA ALA A 44 -6.16 -0.21 -1.75
C ALA A 44 -4.68 0.20 -1.87
N GLY A 45 -3.80 -0.42 -1.08
CA GLY A 45 -2.34 -0.20 -1.15
C GLY A 45 -1.76 -0.61 -2.51
N ALA A 46 -2.19 -1.73 -3.07
CA ALA A 46 -1.76 -2.18 -4.40
C ALA A 46 -2.20 -1.20 -5.50
N ILE A 47 -3.44 -0.71 -5.45
CA ILE A 47 -3.96 0.29 -6.40
C ILE A 47 -3.17 1.60 -6.28
N LEU A 48 -2.96 2.09 -5.05
CA LEU A 48 -2.19 3.31 -4.79
C LEU A 48 -0.77 3.20 -5.32
N GLY A 49 -0.11 2.07 -5.09
CA GLY A 49 1.24 1.79 -5.58
C GLY A 49 1.28 1.76 -7.11
N TYR A 50 0.32 1.08 -7.75
CA TYR A 50 0.22 1.02 -9.20
C TYR A 50 0.03 2.40 -9.84
N ILE A 51 -0.90 3.21 -9.31
CA ILE A 51 -1.16 4.57 -9.83
C ILE A 51 0.09 5.44 -9.61
N SER A 52 0.67 5.42 -8.42
CA SER A 52 1.86 6.22 -8.10
C SER A 52 3.05 5.85 -8.99
N PHE A 53 3.24 4.56 -9.27
CA PHE A 53 4.27 4.05 -10.17
C PHE A 53 4.02 4.43 -11.62
N SER A 54 2.78 4.29 -12.11
CA SER A 54 2.40 4.69 -13.47
C SER A 54 2.67 6.17 -13.70
N THR A 55 2.20 7.04 -12.78
CA THR A 55 2.45 8.48 -12.86
C THR A 55 3.95 8.79 -12.74
N PHE A 56 4.71 8.10 -11.88
CA PHE A 56 6.16 8.30 -11.79
C PHE A 56 6.88 8.01 -13.12
N ARG A 57 6.44 6.99 -13.86
CA ARG A 57 6.99 6.66 -15.19
C ARG A 57 6.65 7.70 -16.25
N GLU A 58 5.48 8.33 -16.16
CA GLU A 58 5.06 9.41 -17.06
C GLU A 58 5.79 10.73 -16.76
N GLN A 59 6.25 10.93 -15.52
CA GLN A 59 7.02 12.11 -15.11
C GLN A 59 8.50 12.07 -15.56
N LYS A 60 8.89 11.11 -16.42
CA LYS A 60 10.27 10.93 -16.89
C LYS A 60 10.63 11.96 -17.94
#